data_AF-A0A8T4K8Z0-F1
#
_entry.id   AF-A0A8T4K8Z0-F1
#
_cell.length_a   1.000
_cell.length_b   1.000
_cell.length_c   1.000
_cell.angle_alpha   90.00
_cell.angle_beta   90.00
_cell.angle_gamma   90.00
#
_symmetry.space_group_name_H-M   'P 1'
#
loop_
_entity.id
_entity.type
_entity.pdbx_description
1 polymer ?
#
loop_
_entity_poly.entity_id
_entity_poly.type
_entity_poly.pdbx_seq_one_letter_code
_entity_poly.pdbx_strand_id
1 'polypeptide(L)'
;MNKNKKRRFAPGQKIPKTYGRAGNISKEESDAMLEEALAQLFSAAHRSDPADRKRAKQPDKILVPALEGDGEEVFGQMVDDLLCMASLVDGLYSILVSLADRRVCQKLALNQGGELLREADAILERWQRYSLPEA
;
A
#
# COMPACT_ATOMS: atom_id res chain seq x y z
N MET A 1 44.73 -23.25 1.06
CA MET A 1 43.46 -24.03 1.15
C MET A 1 42.74 -23.68 2.45
N ASN A 2 41.87 -22.67 2.43
CA ASN A 2 41.15 -22.22 3.64
C ASN A 2 39.67 -22.64 3.55
N LYS A 3 39.24 -23.46 4.52
CA LYS A 3 37.95 -24.18 4.49
C LYS A 3 36.82 -23.24 4.90
N ASN A 4 36.07 -22.74 3.93
CA ASN A 4 34.84 -21.99 4.15
C ASN A 4 33.73 -22.94 4.65
N LYS A 5 33.65 -23.16 5.97
CA LYS A 5 32.56 -23.93 6.60
C LYS A 5 31.29 -23.08 6.60
N LYS A 6 30.45 -23.26 5.56
CA LYS A 6 29.04 -22.82 5.61
C LYS A 6 28.37 -23.47 6.82
N ARG A 7 28.00 -22.66 7.82
CA ARG A 7 27.19 -23.11 8.96
C ARG A 7 25.82 -23.56 8.42
N ARG A 8 25.57 -24.87 8.45
CA ARG A 8 24.24 -25.43 8.19
C ARG A 8 23.47 -25.37 9.50
N PHE A 9 22.35 -24.64 9.52
CA PHE A 9 21.44 -24.65 10.65
C PHE A 9 20.65 -25.97 10.63
N ALA A 10 20.66 -26.69 11.76
CA ALA A 10 19.90 -27.93 11.92
C ALA A 10 18.40 -27.62 12.12
N PRO A 11 17.50 -28.52 11.70
CA PRO A 11 16.07 -28.32 11.90
C PRO A 11 15.77 -28.37 13.41
N GLY A 12 15.31 -27.25 13.97
CA GLY A 12 15.00 -27.11 15.40
C GLY A 12 15.74 -25.98 16.13
N GLN A 13 16.69 -25.28 15.50
CA GLN A 13 17.29 -24.08 16.10
C GLN A 13 16.39 -22.86 15.90
N LYS A 14 15.87 -22.30 17.00
CA LYS A 14 15.17 -21.01 17.00
C LYS A 14 16.15 -19.92 16.56
N ILE A 15 15.84 -19.28 15.43
CA ILE A 15 16.53 -18.07 14.96
C ILE A 15 16.38 -17.01 16.07
N PRO A 16 17.46 -16.31 16.49
CA PRO A 16 17.33 -15.15 17.34
C PRO A 16 16.48 -14.13 16.59
N LYS A 17 15.24 -13.94 17.05
CA LYS A 17 14.37 -12.86 16.58
C LYS A 17 15.00 -11.54 17.01
N THR A 18 15.87 -10.96 16.17
CA THR A 18 16.17 -9.54 16.23
C THR A 18 14.97 -8.80 15.65
N TYR A 19 13.85 -8.81 16.38
CA TYR A 19 12.89 -7.73 16.25
C TYR A 19 13.53 -6.57 17.00
N GLY A 20 13.93 -5.56 16.22
CA GLY A 20 14.23 -4.24 16.78
C GLY A 20 13.13 -3.90 17.76
N ARG A 21 13.55 -3.55 18.97
CA ARG A 21 12.74 -3.06 20.07
C ARG A 21 11.71 -2.08 19.50
N ALA A 22 10.45 -2.49 19.36
CA ALA A 22 9.35 -1.55 19.25
C ALA A 22 9.34 -0.82 20.59
N GLY A 23 10.05 0.32 20.62
CA GLY A 23 9.94 1.25 21.74
C GLY A 23 8.47 1.62 21.86
N ASN A 24 7.97 1.66 23.09
CA ASN A 24 6.63 2.15 23.38
C ASN A 24 6.58 3.65 23.00
N ILE A 25 6.38 3.94 21.72
CA ILE A 25 6.02 5.27 21.25
C ILE A 25 4.66 5.61 21.84
N SER A 26 4.59 6.76 22.50
CA SER A 26 3.31 7.25 23.02
C SER A 26 2.37 7.54 21.86
N LYS A 27 1.06 7.50 22.10
CA LYS A 27 0.08 7.77 21.05
C LYS A 27 0.26 9.18 20.49
N GLU A 28 0.58 10.15 21.36
CA GLU A 28 0.88 11.52 20.94
C GLU A 28 2.11 11.61 20.02
N GLU A 29 3.15 10.81 20.28
CA GLU A 29 4.36 10.77 19.48
C GLU A 29 4.14 10.08 18.13
N SER A 30 3.33 9.02 18.10
CA SER A 30 2.89 8.37 16.85
C SER A 30 2.04 9.30 15.98
N ASP A 31 1.13 10.06 16.59
CA ASP A 31 0.25 10.98 15.88
C ASP A 31 1.06 12.16 15.31
N ALA A 32 2.03 12.69 16.08
CA ALA A 32 2.93 13.74 15.60
C ALA A 32 3.81 13.28 14.41
N MET A 33 4.32 12.05 14.46
CA MET A 33 5.10 11.49 13.34
C MET A 33 4.25 11.29 12.08
N LEU A 34 2.98 10.91 12.25
CA LEU A 34 2.03 10.77 11.14
C LEU A 34 1.71 12.13 10.51
N GLU A 35 1.44 13.15 11.32
CA GLU A 35 1.20 14.52 10.85
C GLU A 35 2.42 15.09 10.10
N GLU A 36 3.63 14.86 10.61
CA GLU A 36 4.85 15.30 9.94
C GLU A 36 5.04 14.59 8.59
N ALA A 37 4.81 13.27 8.53
CA ALA A 37 4.90 12.51 7.29
C ALA A 37 3.87 13.00 6.25
N LEU A 38 2.64 13.27 6.68
CA LEU A 38 1.59 13.83 5.82
C LEU A 38 1.97 15.23 5.33
N ALA A 39 2.50 16.09 6.19
CA ALA A 39 2.93 17.44 5.83
C ALA A 39 4.09 17.43 4.81
N GLN A 40 5.03 16.49 4.94
CA GLN A 40 6.11 16.30 3.97
C GLN A 40 5.57 15.84 2.62
N LEU A 41 4.57 14.93 2.61
CA LEU A 41 3.95 14.41 1.40
C LEU A 41 3.14 15.49 0.67
N PHE A 42 2.37 16.30 1.41
CA PHE A 42 1.68 17.48 0.88
C PHE A 42 2.66 18.53 0.34
N SER A 43 3.77 18.78 1.03
CA SER A 43 4.80 19.71 0.57
C SER A 43 5.50 19.22 -0.70
N ALA A 44 5.74 17.92 -0.82
CA ALA A 44 6.30 17.32 -2.02
C ALA A 44 5.34 17.40 -3.21
N ALA A 45 4.04 17.18 -2.98
CA ALA A 45 3.01 17.30 -4.01
C ALA A 45 2.84 18.76 -4.49
N HIS A 46 2.92 19.73 -3.58
CA HIS A 46 2.73 21.16 -3.87
C HIS A 46 4.01 21.90 -4.29
N ARG A 47 5.19 21.29 -4.24
CA ARG A 47 6.43 21.84 -4.84
C ARG A 47 6.44 21.82 -6.37
N SER A 48 5.41 21.27 -7.00
CA SER A 48 5.21 21.34 -8.44
C SER A 48 4.66 22.71 -8.85
N ASP A 49 5.47 23.76 -8.66
CA ASP A 49 5.16 25.10 -9.16
C ASP A 49 5.13 25.06 -10.70
N PRO A 50 3.99 25.38 -11.37
CA PRO A 50 3.92 25.39 -12.82
C PRO A 50 4.80 26.47 -13.47
N ALA A 51 5.34 27.43 -12.70
CA ALA A 51 6.15 28.53 -13.19
C ALA A 51 7.63 28.16 -13.46
N ASP A 52 8.16 27.05 -12.91
CA ASP A 52 9.58 26.71 -13.02
C ASP A 52 9.95 25.84 -14.25
N ARG A 53 9.00 25.65 -15.17
CA ARG A 53 9.21 24.89 -16.43
C ARG A 53 10.08 25.59 -17.47
N LYS A 54 10.57 26.82 -17.24
CA LYS A 54 11.28 27.61 -18.26
C LYS A 54 12.82 27.59 -18.21
N ARG A 55 13.45 26.83 -17.30
CA ARG A 55 14.93 26.70 -17.29
C ARG A 55 15.44 25.29 -16.99
N ALA A 56 14.80 24.25 -17.53
CA ALA A 56 15.50 23.00 -17.79
C ALA A 56 16.06 23.06 -19.20
N LYS A 57 17.39 23.13 -19.34
CA LYS A 57 18.06 22.73 -20.59
C LYS A 57 17.44 21.41 -21.02
N GLN A 58 16.96 21.33 -22.26
CA GLN A 58 16.46 20.08 -22.82
C GLN A 58 17.52 19.00 -22.54
N PRO A 59 17.22 17.94 -21.76
CA PRO A 59 17.95 16.71 -21.98
C PRO A 59 17.67 16.33 -23.43
N ASP A 60 18.71 15.96 -24.16
CA ASP A 60 18.61 15.45 -25.52
C ASP A 60 17.38 14.56 -25.61
N LYS A 61 16.51 14.84 -26.59
CA LYS A 61 15.30 14.07 -26.88
C LYS A 61 15.67 12.60 -26.90
N ILE A 62 15.50 11.92 -25.78
CA ILE A 62 15.21 10.50 -25.78
C ILE A 62 13.83 10.48 -26.43
N LEU A 63 13.83 10.15 -27.72
CA LEU A 63 12.66 9.63 -28.40
C LEU A 63 12.31 8.31 -27.69
N VAL A 64 11.74 8.42 -26.49
CA VAL A 64 10.90 7.38 -25.95
C VAL A 64 9.70 7.41 -26.88
N PRO A 65 9.42 6.34 -27.65
CA PRO A 65 8.18 6.25 -28.38
C PRO A 65 7.09 6.52 -27.35
N ALA A 66 6.22 7.51 -27.62
CA ALA A 66 5.02 7.66 -26.84
C ALA A 66 4.23 6.35 -27.00
N LEU A 67 4.37 5.43 -26.04
CA LEU A 67 3.42 4.37 -25.79
C LEU A 67 2.21 5.03 -25.10
N GLU A 68 1.58 5.91 -25.86
CA GLU A 68 0.27 6.47 -25.59
C GLU A 68 -0.70 5.32 -25.90
N GLY A 69 -1.08 4.55 -24.88
CA GLY A 69 -1.88 3.34 -25.11
C GLY A 69 -2.31 2.59 -23.86
N ASP A 70 -1.37 2.08 -23.04
CA ASP A 70 -1.73 1.18 -21.92
C ASP A 70 -1.62 1.81 -20.53
N GLY A 71 -0.64 2.71 -20.33
CA GLY A 71 -0.34 3.21 -18.99
C GLY A 71 -1.44 4.07 -18.36
N GLU A 72 -2.15 4.85 -19.17
CA GLU A 72 -3.25 5.72 -18.70
C GLU A 72 -4.49 4.90 -18.31
N GLU A 73 -4.82 3.86 -19.08
CA GLU A 73 -5.94 2.96 -18.77
C GLU A 73 -5.66 2.15 -17.51
N VAL A 74 -4.44 1.58 -17.39
CA VAL A 74 -4.02 0.87 -16.18
C VAL A 74 -4.00 1.81 -14.97
N PHE A 75 -3.51 3.04 -15.12
CA PHE A 75 -3.56 4.03 -14.05
C PHE A 75 -4.99 4.36 -13.63
N GLY A 76 -5.91 4.53 -14.58
CA GLY A 76 -7.33 4.73 -14.30
C GLY A 76 -7.92 3.58 -13.50
N GLN A 77 -7.66 2.33 -13.92
CA GLN A 77 -8.09 1.13 -13.20
C GLN A 77 -7.50 1.05 -11.78
N MET A 78 -6.24 1.44 -11.59
CA MET A 78 -5.62 1.50 -10.26
C MET A 78 -6.30 2.54 -9.35
N VAL A 79 -6.70 3.69 -9.89
CA VAL A 79 -7.45 4.71 -9.13
C VAL A 79 -8.84 4.20 -8.76
N ASP A 80 -9.54 3.55 -9.69
CA ASP A 80 -10.85 2.94 -9.42
C ASP A 80 -10.75 1.84 -8.34
N ASP A 81 -9.71 1.01 -8.39
CA ASP A 81 -9.42 0.00 -7.38
C ASP A 81 -9.18 0.63 -6.00
N LEU A 82 -8.46 1.75 -5.91
CA LEU A 82 -8.26 2.49 -4.65
C LEU A 82 -9.57 3.03 -4.08
N LEU A 83 -10.43 3.60 -4.94
CA LEU A 83 -11.75 4.09 -4.54
C LEU A 83 -12.65 2.95 -4.07
N CYS A 84 -12.57 1.79 -4.72
CA CYS A 84 -13.27 0.59 -4.31
C CYS A 84 -12.78 0.12 -2.93
N MET A 85 -11.46 0.03 -2.71
CA MET A 85 -10.87 -0.33 -1.40
C MET A 85 -11.31 0.62 -0.28
N ALA A 86 -11.34 1.92 -0.53
CA ALA A 86 -11.85 2.89 0.44
C ALA A 86 -13.32 2.60 0.81
N SER A 87 -14.15 2.31 -0.20
CA SER A 87 -15.56 1.96 0.00
C SER A 87 -15.74 0.65 0.77
N LEU A 88 -14.86 -0.35 0.57
CA LEU A 88 -14.87 -1.60 1.34
C LEU A 88 -14.54 -1.36 2.82
N VAL A 89 -13.60 -0.45 3.11
CA VAL A 89 -13.26 -0.05 4.49
C VAL A 89 -14.47 0.60 5.18
N ASP A 90 -15.16 1.49 4.49
CA ASP A 90 -16.39 2.12 5.01
C ASP A 90 -17.50 1.08 5.25
N GLY A 91 -17.65 0.13 4.32
CA GLY A 91 -18.56 -1.01 4.47
C GLY A 91 -18.24 -1.85 5.71
N LEU A 92 -16.96 -2.16 5.93
CA LEU A 92 -16.51 -2.90 7.10
C LEU A 92 -16.80 -2.15 8.40
N TYR A 93 -16.52 -0.84 8.43
CA TYR A 93 -16.84 0.01 9.58
C TYR A 93 -18.34 -0.04 9.91
N SER A 94 -19.21 0.12 8.90
CA SER A 94 -20.67 0.05 9.06
C SER A 94 -21.15 -1.28 9.64
N ILE A 95 -20.56 -2.40 9.19
CA ILE A 95 -20.86 -3.74 9.72
C ILE A 95 -20.45 -3.84 11.19
N LEU A 96 -19.23 -3.37 11.54
CA LEU A 96 -18.72 -3.44 12.91
C LEU A 96 -19.54 -2.58 13.87
N VAL A 97 -19.93 -1.36 13.48
CA VAL A 97 -20.82 -0.51 14.26
C VAL A 97 -22.19 -1.16 14.43
N SER A 98 -22.77 -1.71 13.36
CA SER A 98 -24.07 -2.40 13.42
C SER A 98 -24.05 -3.63 14.32
N LEU A 99 -22.93 -4.35 14.36
CA LEU A 99 -22.72 -5.49 15.26
C LEU A 99 -22.58 -5.04 16.71
N ALA A 100 -21.81 -3.99 16.97
CA ALA A 100 -21.63 -3.40 18.31
C ALA A 100 -22.95 -2.89 18.89
N ASP A 101 -23.78 -2.24 18.06
CA ASP A 101 -25.12 -1.78 18.40
C ASP A 101 -26.17 -2.90 18.48
N ARG A 102 -25.78 -4.17 18.23
CA ARG A 102 -26.67 -5.34 18.18
C ARG A 102 -27.82 -5.23 17.16
N ARG A 103 -27.66 -4.37 16.14
CA ARG A 103 -28.62 -4.23 15.03
C ARG A 103 -28.54 -5.40 14.04
N VAL A 104 -27.38 -6.06 14.01
CA VAL A 104 -27.11 -7.21 13.15
C VAL A 104 -26.54 -8.35 13.99
N CYS A 105 -26.92 -9.60 13.68
CA CYS A 105 -26.38 -10.77 14.36
C CYS A 105 -24.98 -11.11 13.84
N GLN A 106 -24.16 -11.74 14.68
CA GLN A 106 -22.78 -12.10 14.35
C GLN A 106 -22.65 -12.89 13.05
N LYS A 107 -23.56 -13.84 12.80
CA LYS A 107 -23.53 -14.66 11.56
C LYS A 107 -23.69 -13.79 10.31
N LEU A 108 -24.61 -12.83 10.33
CA LEU A 108 -24.84 -11.94 9.20
C LEU A 108 -23.65 -10.99 9.00
N ALA A 109 -23.11 -10.43 10.09
CA ALA A 109 -21.93 -9.57 10.05
C ALA A 109 -20.69 -10.30 9.48
N LEU A 110 -20.47 -11.56 9.89
CA LEU A 110 -19.38 -12.38 9.36
C LEU A 110 -19.53 -12.70 7.88
N ASN A 111 -20.76 -13.01 7.43
CA ASN A 111 -21.03 -13.25 6.01
C ASN A 111 -20.78 -11.99 5.17
N GLN A 112 -21.28 -10.84 5.63
CA GLN A 112 -21.07 -9.56 4.94
C GLN A 112 -19.59 -9.17 4.92
N GLY A 113 -18.88 -9.32 6.05
CA GLY A 113 -17.44 -9.08 6.11
C GLY A 113 -16.64 -10.03 5.21
N GLY A 114 -17.09 -11.28 5.06
CA GLY A 114 -16.50 -12.24 4.15
C GLY A 114 -16.61 -11.83 2.67
N GLU A 115 -17.75 -11.28 2.24
CA GLU A 115 -17.89 -10.75 0.87
C GLU A 115 -16.98 -9.54 0.64
N LEU A 116 -16.87 -8.62 1.62
CA LEU A 116 -15.95 -7.49 1.51
C LEU A 116 -14.49 -7.94 1.39
N LEU A 117 -14.09 -8.95 2.17
CA LEU A 117 -12.75 -9.52 2.10
C LEU A 117 -12.48 -10.15 0.73
N ARG A 118 -13.46 -10.86 0.16
CA ARG A 118 -13.34 -11.48 -1.16
C ARG A 118 -13.14 -10.45 -2.27
N GLU A 119 -13.82 -9.31 -2.19
CA GLU A 119 -13.63 -8.21 -3.15
C GLU A 119 -12.26 -7.55 -2.97
N ALA A 120 -11.82 -7.33 -1.72
CA ALA A 120 -10.49 -6.80 -1.43
C ALA A 120 -9.38 -7.73 -1.96
N ASP A 121 -9.50 -9.04 -1.78
CA ASP A 121 -8.56 -10.02 -2.32
C ASP A 121 -8.51 -9.96 -3.85
N ALA A 122 -9.66 -9.82 -4.53
CA ALA A 122 -9.72 -9.68 -5.97
C ALA A 122 -9.02 -8.42 -6.49
N ILE A 123 -9.09 -7.31 -5.74
CA ILE A 123 -8.35 -6.08 -6.04
C ILE A 123 -6.85 -6.30 -5.86
N LEU A 124 -6.43 -6.91 -4.74
CA LEU A 124 -5.02 -7.19 -4.48
C LEU A 124 -4.40 -8.14 -5.52
N GLU A 125 -5.16 -9.12 -6.01
CA GLU A 125 -4.73 -9.99 -7.11
C GLU A 125 -4.52 -9.21 -8.42
N ARG A 126 -5.36 -8.22 -8.74
CA ARG A 126 -5.15 -7.34 -9.91
C ARG A 126 -3.86 -6.54 -9.75
N TRP A 127 -3.63 -6.01 -8.56
CA TRP A 127 -2.44 -5.20 -8.27
C TRP A 127 -1.14 -5.97 -8.36
N GLN A 128 -1.15 -7.25 -8.00
CA GLN A 128 0.01 -8.13 -8.21
C GLN A 128 0.37 -8.25 -9.69
N ARG A 129 -0.61 -8.26 -10.59
CA ARG A 129 -0.37 -8.33 -12.04
C ARG A 129 0.27 -7.06 -12.58
N TYR A 130 -0.12 -5.88 -12.06
CA TYR A 130 0.51 -4.60 -12.41
C TYR A 130 1.98 -4.52 -11.94
N SER A 131 2.37 -5.28 -10.92
CA SER A 131 3.73 -5.28 -10.37
C SER A 131 4.72 -6.21 -11.06
N LEU A 132 4.24 -7.08 -11.96
CA LEU A 132 5.09 -7.98 -12.74
C LEU A 132 5.50 -7.28 -14.05
N PRO A 133 6.81 -7.12 -14.33
CA PRO A 133 7.23 -6.67 -15.65
C PRO A 133 6.77 -7.70 -16.68
N GLU A 134 6.09 -7.27 -17.73
CA GLU A 134 5.84 -8.13 -18.89
C GLU A 134 7.18 -8.66 -19.41
N ALA A 135 7.25 -9.97 -19.63
CA ALA A 135 8.45 -10.70 -20.05
C ALA A 135 8.64 -10.68 -21.57
#